data_AF-A0A543IXC3-F1
#
_entry.id   AF-A0A543IXC3-F1
#
_cell.length_a   1.000
_cell.length_b   1.000
_cell.length_c   1.000
_cell.angle_alpha   90.00
_cell.angle_beta   90.00
_cell.angle_gamma   90.00
#
_symmetry.space_group_name_H-M   'P 1'
#
loop_
_entity.id
_entity.type
_entity.pdbx_description
1 polymer ?
#
loop_
_entity_poly.entity_id
_entity_poly.type
_entity_poly.pdbx_seq_one_letter_code
_entity_poly.pdbx_strand_id
1 'polypeptide(L)'
;MFDEILGLPAHPLVIHAAVVFVPLLSLLSIAYAVLPRLRARLGWAVVLLAVAAPVSAAAALLSGQALLDGRFGGRIPPGVVGERIAEHESLGLPLVNTTAALGLAAVLLVVAARKAAPAAESGTGARRRAAAGAGTTTVTMVLAGVTILLAVAACYLVVRIGHTGALAVWG
;
A
#
# COMPACT_ATOMS: atom_id res chain seq x y z
N MET A 1 23.98 -11.49 -4.16
CA MET A 1 24.65 -10.23 -4.59
C MET A 1 23.73 -9.01 -4.47
N PHE A 2 22.45 -9.17 -4.10
CA PHE A 2 21.53 -8.06 -3.78
C PHE A 2 21.29 -7.91 -2.27
N ASP A 3 22.08 -8.61 -1.46
CA ASP A 3 21.87 -8.80 -0.02
C ASP A 3 22.55 -7.68 0.79
N GLU A 4 23.51 -6.98 0.17
CA GLU A 4 24.25 -5.86 0.73
C GLU A 4 24.33 -4.68 -0.26
N ILE A 5 24.30 -3.46 0.29
CA ILE A 5 24.48 -2.20 -0.44
C ILE A 5 25.57 -1.42 0.29
N LEU A 6 26.67 -1.10 -0.40
CA LEU A 6 27.83 -0.41 0.19
C LEU A 6 28.41 -1.12 1.42
N GLY A 7 28.36 -2.46 1.45
CA GLY A 7 28.83 -3.28 2.58
C GLY A 7 27.89 -3.32 3.79
N LEU A 8 26.68 -2.78 3.67
CA LEU A 8 25.63 -2.84 4.70
C LEU A 8 24.49 -3.76 4.25
N PRO A 9 23.81 -4.47 5.17
CA PRO A 9 22.62 -5.24 4.84
C PRO A 9 21.60 -4.40 4.09
N ALA A 10 21.05 -4.94 2.99
CA ALA A 10 20.11 -4.21 2.15
C ALA A 10 18.80 -3.91 2.88
N HIS A 11 18.33 -4.82 3.73
CA HIS A 11 17.02 -4.73 4.38
C HIS A 11 16.81 -3.41 5.17
N PRO A 12 17.68 -3.02 6.13
CA PRO A 12 17.58 -1.73 6.82
C PRO A 12 17.53 -0.50 5.89
N LEU A 13 18.13 -0.56 4.71
CA LEU A 13 18.10 0.53 3.75
C LEU A 13 16.77 0.53 2.97
N VAL A 14 16.37 -0.64 2.44
CA VAL A 14 15.17 -0.81 1.62
C VAL A 14 13.89 -0.51 2.40
N ILE A 15 13.83 -0.80 3.71
CA ILE A 15 12.64 -0.52 4.53
C ILE A 15 12.27 0.97 4.55
N HIS A 16 13.22 1.89 4.36
CA HIS A 16 12.94 3.34 4.34
C HIS A 16 11.94 3.70 3.23
N ALA A 17 12.07 3.06 2.07
CA ALA A 17 11.12 3.24 0.98
C ALA A 17 9.72 2.73 1.37
N ALA A 18 9.63 1.55 2.00
CA ALA A 18 8.37 0.98 2.43
C ALA A 18 7.67 1.82 3.51
N VAL A 19 8.39 2.24 4.55
CA VAL A 19 7.83 3.05 5.66
C VAL A 19 7.46 4.48 5.24
N VAL A 20 7.97 4.97 4.10
CA VAL A 20 7.57 6.26 3.53
C VAL A 20 6.42 6.10 2.54
N PHE A 21 6.56 5.22 1.55
CA PHE A 21 5.58 5.13 0.47
C PHE A 21 4.26 4.48 0.87
N VAL A 22 4.26 3.49 1.78
CA VAL A 22 3.00 2.87 2.22
C VAL A 22 2.12 3.88 2.97
N PRO A 23 2.59 4.60 4.00
CA PRO A 23 1.78 5.63 4.64
C PRO A 23 1.36 6.75 3.70
N LEU A 24 2.23 7.18 2.77
CA LEU A 24 1.87 8.18 1.76
C LEU A 24 0.75 7.69 0.84
N LEU A 25 0.82 6.45 0.35
CA LEU A 25 -0.25 5.85 -0.46
C LEU A 25 -1.57 5.84 0.33
N SER A 26 -1.53 5.40 1.59
CA SER A 26 -2.73 5.33 2.45
C SER A 26 -3.36 6.71 2.65
N LEU A 27 -2.58 7.71 3.08
CA LEU A 27 -3.07 9.06 3.34
C LEU A 27 -3.61 9.74 2.08
N LEU A 28 -2.89 9.64 0.96
CA LEU A 28 -3.32 10.25 -0.29
C LEU A 28 -4.53 9.53 -0.90
N SER A 29 -4.64 8.21 -0.74
CA SER A 29 -5.83 7.46 -1.18
C SER A 29 -7.07 7.80 -0.36
N ILE A 30 -6.93 7.97 0.96
CA ILE A 30 -8.02 8.46 1.82
C ILE A 30 -8.42 9.88 1.41
N ALA A 31 -7.45 10.78 1.25
CA ALA A 31 -7.70 12.14 0.79
C ALA A 31 -8.39 12.16 -0.58
N TYR A 32 -7.96 11.32 -1.52
CA TYR A 32 -8.59 11.20 -2.84
C TYR A 32 -10.04 10.69 -2.75
N ALA A 33 -10.31 9.73 -1.86
CA ALA A 33 -11.63 9.18 -1.63
C ALA A 33 -12.60 10.25 -1.09
N VAL A 34 -12.18 11.00 -0.06
CA VAL A 34 -13.06 11.90 0.70
C VAL A 34 -13.05 13.37 0.25
N LEU A 35 -12.05 13.80 -0.53
CA LEU A 35 -11.90 15.20 -0.98
C LEU A 35 -12.03 15.33 -2.51
N PRO A 36 -13.26 15.35 -3.08
CA PRO A 36 -13.48 15.48 -4.52
C PRO A 36 -12.74 16.66 -5.17
N ARG A 37 -12.62 17.78 -4.43
CA ARG A 37 -11.97 19.01 -4.89
C ARG A 37 -10.46 18.85 -5.16
N LEU A 38 -9.81 17.88 -4.52
CA LEU A 38 -8.36 17.65 -4.65
C LEU A 38 -8.02 16.55 -5.65
N ARG A 39 -9.00 15.81 -6.19
CA ARG A 39 -8.76 14.64 -7.05
C ARG A 39 -7.92 14.95 -8.28
N ALA A 40 -8.12 16.12 -8.91
CA ALA A 40 -7.32 16.54 -10.06
C ALA A 40 -5.82 16.70 -9.72
N ARG A 41 -5.50 17.14 -8.51
CA ARG A 41 -4.13 17.36 -8.04
C ARG A 41 -3.47 16.09 -7.49
N LEU A 42 -4.25 15.24 -6.83
CA LEU A 42 -3.76 14.05 -6.14
C LEU A 42 -3.67 12.80 -7.03
N GLY A 43 -4.47 12.72 -8.10
CA GLY A 43 -4.64 11.48 -8.86
C GLY A 43 -3.35 10.91 -9.44
N TRP A 44 -2.42 11.73 -9.92
CA TRP A 44 -1.13 11.26 -10.44
C TRP A 44 -0.25 10.67 -9.32
N ALA A 45 -0.21 11.33 -8.16
CA ALA A 45 0.58 10.88 -7.02
C ALA A 45 0.06 9.55 -6.46
N VAL A 46 -1.28 9.40 -6.37
CA VAL A 46 -1.92 8.14 -5.98
C VAL A 46 -1.56 7.02 -6.95
N VAL A 47 -1.61 7.25 -8.26
CA VAL A 47 -1.26 6.22 -9.27
C VAL A 47 0.22 5.83 -9.19
N LEU A 48 1.12 6.80 -9.00
CA LEU A 48 2.55 6.50 -8.84
C LEU A 48 2.80 5.65 -7.58
N LEU A 49 2.21 6.07 -6.45
CA LEU A 49 2.37 5.37 -5.17
C LEU A 49 1.69 4.01 -5.15
N ALA A 50 0.62 3.81 -5.92
CA ALA A 50 -0.05 2.52 -6.08
C ALA A 50 0.88 1.42 -6.63
N VAL A 51 1.98 1.80 -7.28
CA VAL A 51 3.04 0.89 -7.70
C VAL A 51 4.22 0.95 -6.73
N ALA A 52 4.69 2.14 -6.36
CA ALA A 52 5.89 2.30 -5.55
C ALA A 52 5.77 1.65 -4.16
N ALA A 53 4.60 1.75 -3.51
CA ALA A 53 4.37 1.20 -2.18
C ALA A 53 4.42 -0.34 -2.14
N PRO A 54 3.65 -1.09 -2.95
CA PRO A 54 3.73 -2.57 -2.94
C PRO A 54 5.07 -3.09 -3.43
N VAL A 55 5.70 -2.44 -4.42
CA VAL A 55 7.05 -2.83 -4.86
C VAL A 55 8.07 -2.66 -3.73
N SER A 56 7.99 -1.55 -2.98
CA SER A 56 8.89 -1.33 -1.84
C SER A 56 8.62 -2.30 -0.68
N ALA A 57 7.36 -2.63 -0.41
CA ALA A 57 6.99 -3.65 0.57
C ALA A 57 7.53 -5.04 0.18
N ALA A 58 7.42 -5.40 -1.10
CA ALA A 58 7.94 -6.68 -1.60
C ALA A 58 9.48 -6.71 -1.55
N ALA A 59 10.14 -5.61 -1.91
CA ALA A 59 11.59 -5.50 -1.79
C ALA A 59 12.05 -5.62 -0.32
N ALA A 60 11.31 -5.02 0.62
CA ALA A 60 11.59 -5.14 2.05
C ALA A 60 11.44 -6.59 2.56
N LEU A 61 10.38 -7.30 2.13
CA LEU A 61 10.19 -8.72 2.45
C LEU A 61 11.33 -9.59 1.91
N LEU A 62 11.65 -9.46 0.62
CA LEU A 62 12.68 -10.27 -0.03
C LEU A 62 14.08 -9.99 0.55
N SER A 63 14.40 -8.73 0.80
CA SER A 63 15.67 -8.37 1.44
C SER A 63 15.74 -8.84 2.91
N GLY A 64 14.60 -8.90 3.61
CA GLY A 64 14.52 -9.45 4.98
C GLY A 64 14.79 -10.95 5.01
N GLN A 65 14.25 -11.69 4.05
CA GLN A 65 14.52 -13.12 3.87
C GLN A 65 16.00 -13.37 3.52
N ALA A 66 16.57 -12.59 2.60
CA ALA A 66 18.00 -12.65 2.30
C ALA A 66 18.89 -12.35 3.52
N LEU A 67 18.46 -11.44 4.40
CA LEU A 67 19.14 -11.16 5.66
C LEU A 67 19.08 -12.35 6.62
N LEU A 68 17.91 -13.01 6.74
CA LEU A 68 17.76 -14.24 7.52
C LEU A 68 18.65 -15.37 6.96
N ASP A 69 18.70 -15.51 5.64
CA ASP A 69 19.56 -16.46 4.93
C ASP A 69 21.04 -16.22 5.25
N GLY A 70 21.51 -14.98 5.10
CA GLY A 70 22.91 -14.62 5.33
C GLY A 70 23.36 -14.71 6.79
N ARG A 71 22.46 -14.45 7.76
CA ARG A 71 22.79 -14.46 9.19
C ARG A 71 22.58 -15.82 9.85
N PHE A 72 21.59 -16.58 9.40
CA PHE A 72 21.09 -17.76 10.10
C PHE A 72 20.88 -18.98 9.18
N GLY A 73 21.34 -18.94 7.94
CA GLY A 73 21.21 -20.06 6.99
C GLY A 73 19.76 -20.35 6.61
N GLY A 74 18.90 -19.33 6.65
CA GLY A 74 17.50 -19.40 6.24
C GLY A 74 16.57 -20.04 7.26
N ARG A 75 17.03 -20.13 8.51
CA ARG A 75 16.26 -20.72 9.61
C ARG A 75 16.10 -19.70 10.73
N ILE A 76 14.89 -19.65 11.28
CA ILE A 76 14.64 -18.91 12.51
C ILE A 76 15.49 -19.54 13.63
N PRO A 77 16.38 -18.78 14.30
CA PRO A 77 17.14 -19.31 15.44
C PRO A 77 16.21 -19.65 16.61
N PRO A 78 16.55 -20.59 17.50
CA PRO A 78 15.72 -20.89 18.66
C PRO A 78 15.75 -19.75 19.70
N GLY A 79 14.70 -19.70 20.54
CA GLY A 79 14.60 -18.77 21.67
C GLY A 79 13.94 -17.43 21.32
N VAL A 80 13.96 -16.51 22.29
CA VAL A 80 13.18 -15.25 22.26
C VAL A 80 13.49 -14.39 21.04
N VAL A 81 14.76 -14.32 20.62
CA VAL A 81 15.14 -13.53 19.43
C VAL A 81 14.51 -14.11 18.16
N GLY A 82 14.50 -15.44 18.03
CA GLY A 82 13.88 -16.11 16.90
C GLY A 82 12.37 -15.92 16.82
N GLU A 83 11.68 -16.00 17.97
CA GLU A 83 10.24 -15.76 18.06
C GLU A 83 9.89 -14.34 17.56
N ARG A 84 10.70 -13.34 17.92
CA ARG A 84 10.50 -11.96 17.46
C ARG A 84 10.80 -11.76 15.98
N ILE A 85 11.85 -12.42 15.46
CA ILE A 85 12.14 -12.43 14.01
C ILE A 85 10.98 -13.07 13.26
N ALA A 86 10.46 -14.21 13.71
CA ALA A 86 9.33 -14.90 13.10
C ALA A 86 8.06 -14.04 13.13
N GLU A 87 7.77 -13.38 14.25
CA GLU A 87 6.64 -12.45 14.34
C GLU A 87 6.77 -11.31 13.32
N HIS A 88 7.94 -10.67 13.24
CA HIS A 88 8.21 -9.61 12.27
C HIS A 88 8.10 -10.08 10.81
N GLU A 89 8.71 -11.21 10.48
CA GLU A 89 8.68 -11.79 9.14
C GLU A 89 7.25 -12.15 8.70
N SER A 90 6.45 -12.73 9.61
CA SER A 90 5.08 -13.18 9.31
C SER A 90 4.15 -12.08 8.80
N LEU A 91 4.47 -10.82 9.12
CA LEU A 91 3.69 -9.65 8.73
C LEU A 91 4.06 -9.11 7.34
N GLY A 92 5.20 -9.51 6.78
CA GLY A 92 5.71 -9.00 5.50
C GLY A 92 4.79 -9.33 4.33
N LEU A 93 4.36 -10.60 4.18
CA LEU A 93 3.46 -11.00 3.10
C LEU A 93 2.06 -10.36 3.22
N PRO A 94 1.43 -10.29 4.41
CA PRO A 94 0.23 -9.48 4.64
C PRO A 94 0.38 -8.04 4.16
N LEU A 95 1.49 -7.36 4.48
CA LEU A 95 1.72 -5.98 4.03
C LEU A 95 1.80 -5.89 2.51
N VAL A 96 2.53 -6.78 1.84
CA VAL A 96 2.62 -6.82 0.37
C VAL A 96 1.24 -6.98 -0.25
N ASN A 97 0.45 -7.95 0.23
CA ASN A 97 -0.87 -8.22 -0.31
C ASN A 97 -1.84 -7.06 -0.06
N THR A 98 -1.84 -6.49 1.14
CA THR A 98 -2.69 -5.34 1.48
C THR A 98 -2.33 -4.11 0.66
N THR A 99 -1.04 -3.83 0.47
CA THR A 99 -0.59 -2.66 -0.31
C THR A 99 -0.82 -2.84 -1.81
N ALA A 100 -0.70 -4.06 -2.34
CA ALA A 100 -1.07 -4.37 -3.72
C ALA A 100 -2.58 -4.21 -3.94
N ALA A 101 -3.41 -4.73 -3.03
CA ALA A 101 -4.86 -4.55 -3.06
C ALA A 101 -5.26 -3.08 -2.96
N LEU A 102 -4.61 -2.33 -2.06
CA LEU A 102 -4.81 -0.88 -1.90
C LEU A 102 -4.46 -0.13 -3.19
N GLY A 103 -3.30 -0.44 -3.79
CA GLY A 103 -2.87 0.18 -5.04
C GLY A 103 -3.88 -0.05 -6.16
N LEU A 104 -4.34 -1.30 -6.33
CA LEU A 104 -5.38 -1.63 -7.30
C LEU A 104 -6.68 -0.89 -7.03
N ALA A 105 -7.19 -0.92 -5.79
CA ALA A 105 -8.43 -0.23 -5.41
C ALA A 105 -8.33 1.28 -5.64
N ALA A 106 -7.20 1.90 -5.31
CA ALA A 106 -6.94 3.31 -5.50
C ALA A 106 -6.90 3.69 -6.99
N VAL A 107 -6.24 2.89 -7.84
CA VAL A 107 -6.25 3.12 -9.30
C VAL A 107 -7.66 2.99 -9.88
N LEU A 108 -8.41 1.96 -9.47
CA LEU A 108 -9.80 1.77 -9.89
C LEU A 108 -10.68 2.95 -9.46
N LEU A 109 -10.49 3.45 -8.24
CA LEU A 109 -11.17 4.64 -7.74
C LEU A 109 -10.80 5.88 -8.56
N VAL A 110 -9.53 6.06 -8.92
CA VAL A 110 -9.09 7.17 -9.79
C VAL A 110 -9.77 7.11 -11.15
N VAL A 111 -9.80 5.93 -11.77
CA VAL A 111 -10.44 5.71 -13.09
C VAL A 111 -11.95 5.95 -13.01
N ALA A 112 -12.63 5.39 -12.00
CA ALA A 112 -14.08 5.58 -11.80
C ALA A 112 -14.43 7.05 -11.59
N ALA A 113 -13.69 7.75 -10.72
CA ALA A 113 -13.93 9.15 -10.42
C ALA A 113 -13.68 10.07 -11.65
N ARG A 114 -12.71 9.73 -12.52
CA ARG A 114 -12.49 10.47 -13.78
C ARG A 114 -13.62 10.24 -14.79
N LYS A 115 -14.15 9.01 -14.89
CA LYS A 115 -15.28 8.69 -15.76
C LYS A 115 -16.60 9.33 -15.31
N ALA A 116 -16.75 9.57 -14.00
CA ALA A 116 -17.91 10.22 -13.41
C ALA A 116 -17.92 11.75 -13.61
N ALA A 117 -16.80 12.36 -14.03
CA ALA A 117 -16.74 13.80 -14.26
C ALA A 117 -17.66 14.19 -15.44
N PRO A 118 -18.57 15.16 -15.27
CA PRO A 118 -19.49 15.54 -16.34
C PRO A 118 -18.71 16.07 -17.55
N ALA A 119 -18.83 15.39 -18.68
CA ALA A 119 -18.41 15.93 -19.97
C ALA A 119 -19.24 17.18 -20.27
N ALA A 120 -18.57 18.29 -20.61
CA ALA A 120 -19.22 19.52 -21.04
C ALA A 120 -20.15 19.23 -22.25
N GLU A 121 -21.43 19.57 -22.07
CA GLU A 121 -22.54 19.74 -23.03
C GLU A 121 -22.71 18.77 -24.22
N SER A 122 -23.85 18.08 -24.25
CA SER A 122 -24.81 18.03 -25.39
C SER A 122 -25.96 17.05 -25.10
N GLY A 123 -27.17 17.45 -25.49
CA GLY A 123 -28.48 16.96 -25.01
C GLY A 123 -28.92 15.53 -25.37
N THR A 124 -30.22 15.29 -25.09
CA THR A 124 -31.12 14.16 -25.44
C THR A 124 -31.00 12.79 -24.73
N GLY A 125 -30.07 12.59 -23.79
CA GLY A 125 -29.89 11.31 -23.08
C GLY A 125 -30.36 11.21 -21.61
N ALA A 126 -31.21 12.11 -21.10
CA ALA A 126 -31.36 12.39 -19.67
C ALA A 126 -31.69 11.16 -18.77
N ARG A 127 -32.63 10.29 -19.18
CA ARG A 127 -33.09 9.16 -18.34
C ARG A 127 -32.10 7.98 -18.32
N ARG A 128 -31.45 7.70 -19.47
CA ARG A 128 -30.37 6.69 -19.57
C ARG A 128 -29.09 7.17 -18.88
N ARG A 129 -28.81 8.47 -18.91
CA ARG A 129 -27.70 9.12 -18.17
C ARG A 129 -27.96 9.16 -16.67
N ALA A 130 -29.19 9.38 -16.21
CA ALA A 130 -29.52 9.33 -14.78
C ALA A 130 -29.28 7.93 -14.20
N ALA A 131 -29.71 6.86 -14.90
CA ALA A 131 -29.44 5.48 -14.52
C ALA A 131 -27.94 5.12 -14.59
N ALA A 132 -27.22 5.56 -15.64
CA ALA A 132 -25.78 5.33 -15.78
C ALA A 132 -24.95 6.13 -14.73
N GLY A 133 -25.37 7.34 -14.39
CA GLY A 133 -24.77 8.19 -13.36
C GLY A 133 -24.99 7.63 -11.95
N ALA A 134 -26.18 7.10 -11.66
CA ALA A 134 -26.45 6.41 -10.39
C ALA A 134 -25.55 5.18 -10.20
N GLY A 135 -25.44 4.31 -11.20
CA GLY A 135 -24.53 3.14 -11.15
C GLY A 135 -23.06 3.52 -10.98
N THR A 136 -22.60 4.56 -11.68
CA THR A 136 -21.23 5.08 -11.56
C THR A 136 -20.96 5.66 -10.16
N THR A 137 -21.97 6.27 -9.55
CA THR A 137 -21.86 6.86 -8.20
C THR A 137 -21.76 5.76 -7.14
N THR A 138 -22.60 4.72 -7.20
CA THR A 138 -22.53 3.58 -6.27
C THR A 138 -21.18 2.85 -6.36
N VAL A 139 -20.70 2.57 -7.59
CA VAL A 139 -19.37 1.95 -7.78
C VAL A 139 -18.26 2.80 -7.17
N THR A 140 -18.31 4.12 -7.37
CA THR A 140 -17.32 5.04 -6.79
C THR A 140 -17.38 5.04 -5.25
N MET A 141 -18.57 5.00 -4.65
CA MET A 141 -18.71 4.91 -3.19
C MET A 141 -18.17 3.60 -2.63
N VAL A 142 -18.48 2.46 -3.27
CA VAL A 142 -17.95 1.16 -2.86
C VAL A 142 -16.44 1.12 -2.95
N LEU A 143 -15.87 1.57 -4.08
CA LEU A 143 -14.42 1.67 -4.26
C LEU A 143 -13.77 2.59 -3.22
N ALA A 144 -14.40 3.72 -2.91
CA ALA A 144 -13.92 4.64 -1.87
C ALA A 144 -13.90 3.96 -0.49
N GLY A 145 -14.97 3.26 -0.11
CA GLY A 145 -15.05 2.52 1.14
C GLY A 145 -13.98 1.43 1.25
N VAL A 146 -13.84 0.60 0.21
CA VAL A 146 -12.80 -0.46 0.15
C VAL A 146 -11.40 0.14 0.23
N THR A 147 -11.14 1.23 -0.51
CA THR A 147 -9.85 1.92 -0.49
C THR A 147 -9.50 2.43 0.90
N ILE A 148 -10.46 3.03 1.62
CA ILE A 148 -10.25 3.53 2.98
C ILE A 148 -9.94 2.39 3.94
N LEU A 149 -10.69 1.28 3.89
CA LEU A 149 -10.45 0.12 4.75
C LEU A 149 -9.06 -0.48 4.52
N LEU A 150 -8.65 -0.65 3.27
CA LEU A 150 -7.32 -1.14 2.91
C LEU A 150 -6.21 -0.17 3.33
N ALA A 151 -6.43 1.14 3.21
CA ALA A 151 -5.48 2.16 3.65
C ALA A 151 -5.25 2.13 5.17
N VAL A 152 -6.31 1.97 5.96
CA VAL A 152 -6.22 1.81 7.42
C VAL A 152 -5.50 0.51 7.77
N ALA A 153 -5.83 -0.60 7.11
CA ALA A 153 -5.15 -1.88 7.32
C ALA A 153 -3.65 -1.79 6.99
N ALA A 154 -3.28 -1.14 5.89
CA ALA A 154 -1.88 -0.93 5.51
C ALA A 154 -1.12 -0.09 6.54
N CYS A 155 -1.72 1.00 7.04
CA CYS A 155 -1.10 1.80 8.11
C CYS A 155 -0.90 0.99 9.39
N TYR A 156 -1.92 0.21 9.79
CA TYR A 156 -1.82 -0.66 10.96
C TYR A 156 -0.68 -1.69 10.81
N LEU A 157 -0.58 -2.34 9.64
CA LEU A 157 0.48 -3.31 9.37
C LEU A 157 1.87 -2.66 9.41
N VAL A 158 2.06 -1.49 8.79
CA VAL A 158 3.37 -0.78 8.84
C VAL A 158 3.78 -0.47 10.28
N VAL A 159 2.86 0.03 11.10
CA VAL A 159 3.14 0.32 12.52
C VAL A 159 3.48 -0.97 13.28
N ARG A 160 2.72 -2.04 13.08
CA ARG A 160 2.97 -3.34 13.72
C ARG A 160 4.32 -3.93 13.31
N ILE A 161 4.65 -3.92 12.02
CA ILE A 161 5.93 -4.40 11.48
C ILE A 161 7.10 -3.61 12.05
N GLY A 162 6.96 -2.28 12.13
CA GLY A 162 7.97 -1.43 12.75
C GLY A 162 8.18 -1.75 14.24
N HIS A 163 7.09 -1.98 14.98
CA HIS A 163 7.16 -2.34 16.39
C HIS A 163 7.81 -3.71 16.62
N THR A 164 7.38 -4.75 15.91
CA THR A 164 7.94 -6.10 16.06
C THR A 164 9.40 -6.14 15.58
N GLY A 165 9.74 -5.38 14.53
CA GLY A 165 11.13 -5.22 14.08
C GLY A 165 12.01 -4.52 15.12
N ALA A 166 11.49 -3.48 15.78
CA ALA A 166 12.22 -2.81 16.86
C ALA A 166 12.46 -3.76 18.05
N LEU A 167 11.49 -4.61 18.42
CA LEU A 167 11.67 -5.62 19.46
C LEU A 167 12.70 -6.69 19.09
N ALA A 168 12.76 -7.08 17.81
CA ALA A 168 13.74 -8.05 17.34
C ALA A 168 15.20 -7.54 17.43
N VAL A 169 15.40 -6.22 17.30
CA VAL A 169 16.75 -5.61 17.34
C VAL A 169 17.12 -5.08 18.73
N TRP A 170 16.17 -4.48 19.45
CA TRP A 170 16.45 -3.67 20.65
C TRP A 170 15.75 -4.14 21.93
N GLY A 171 14.84 -5.11 21.85
CA GLY A 171 14.01 -5.55 22.98
C GLY A 171 14.60 -6.71 23.78
#